data_AF-A0A2G6T1H0-F1
#
_entry.id   AF-A0A2G6T1H0-F1
#
_cell.length_a   1.000
_cell.length_b   1.000
_cell.length_c   1.000
_cell.angle_alpha   90.00
_cell.angle_beta   90.00
_cell.angle_gamma   90.00
#
_symmetry.space_group_name_H-M   'P 1'
#
loop_
_entity.id
_entity.type
_entity.pdbx_description
1 polymer ?
#
loop_
_entity_poly.entity_id
_entity_poly.type
_entity_poly.pdbx_seq_one_letter_code
_entity_poly.pdbx_strand_id
1 'polypeptide(L)'
;MNQILNLRFATLAFLIANGIPAHAQQPMQIQRTPMVIAPTVEGMYLCDEAVADASVKDIDAAYAYCSQRKRNGSAAISRLLDTLEPGGAKGSVQVGYTATLQLLSIYQKTPQGWAIDKAKVDQFLNVIAEVKRPVVVYFSADHFDSVSPLADALRKDPVNLMQLRDGKPLELNYFGYRIIPYTLSADAAIPVNQYRFEALDYLAKRIKALPKAVQSRIVAYTLAGELHHMFPNFEGGMGSYQDIQVTDYSSSSVAGFRQWLRNKYKSIEQFNARNGFAYASFDVVPAPSKDIRKEKLTSFGEHYDAHADGTLPIAGWLWDPNKTIEQLDLYVNGQRVGPVERGMNRLDVYRAEESITTPNTGYRIDYDYSALPAGRYTAQVIAQSRGAQYKVGEVEFAVVARDQGPVKPVRFTAIKDVQNSKKLPGVRTWLDMPRGLQDVYYNPLARDWNLYRESQVYGFLNVFYDRALRAGLPAEKLYSHQIVPRVNSSWNPQLFAADQTLNGSAPWKQGLNMYGGATDSAWVREFIAQRKITDYGVPEFNPQQWKLNGTHVAAMQSHYNGGARFISPYYFSVIPDRFKGGAEHGVNRMELRSDNPKDGSDHFYQAIIEFAKQ
;
A
#
# COMPACT_ATOMS: atom_id res chain seq x y z
N MET A 1 -13.02 -5.57 54.55
CA MET A 1 -14.16 -5.38 55.48
C MET A 1 -15.32 -4.90 54.63
N ASN A 2 -16.21 -5.80 54.16
CA ASN A 2 -17.45 -6.25 54.83
C ASN A 2 -18.35 -5.04 55.15
N GLN A 3 -19.63 -4.93 54.76
CA GLN A 3 -20.68 -5.90 54.44
C GLN A 3 -21.92 -5.09 53.92
N ILE A 4 -22.63 -5.47 52.86
CA ILE A 4 -23.82 -6.37 52.79
C ILE A 4 -25.19 -5.71 53.11
N LEU A 5 -26.00 -5.62 52.04
CA LEU A 5 -27.41 -6.01 51.83
C LEU A 5 -28.62 -5.24 52.44
N ASN A 6 -29.51 -4.89 51.50
CA ASN A 6 -30.90 -5.37 51.35
C ASN A 6 -32.11 -4.45 51.62
N LEU A 7 -32.76 -4.10 50.50
CA LEU A 7 -34.13 -4.51 50.07
C LEU A 7 -35.32 -4.25 51.02
N ARG A 8 -36.35 -3.56 50.50
CA ARG A 8 -37.74 -4.06 50.49
C ARG A 8 -38.55 -3.57 49.27
N PHE A 9 -39.22 -4.53 48.64
CA PHE A 9 -40.29 -4.42 47.65
C PHE A 9 -41.60 -3.95 48.29
N ALA A 10 -42.43 -3.24 47.52
CA ALA A 10 -43.90 -3.38 47.55
C ALA A 10 -44.53 -2.87 46.24
N THR A 11 -45.55 -3.58 45.78
CA THR A 11 -46.18 -3.56 44.46
C THR A 11 -47.58 -2.92 44.51
N LEU A 12 -48.14 -2.62 43.31
CA LEU A 12 -49.54 -2.24 42.96
C LEU A 12 -49.91 -0.74 43.11
N ALA A 13 -50.64 -0.07 42.20
CA ALA A 13 -51.52 -0.52 41.12
C ALA A 13 -51.71 0.52 40.00
N PHE A 14 -52.21 0.00 38.88
CA PHE A 14 -52.79 0.57 37.66
C PHE A 14 -53.39 1.99 37.71
N LEU A 15 -53.05 2.79 36.68
CA LEU A 15 -53.93 3.80 36.08
C LEU A 15 -53.91 3.62 34.56
N ILE A 16 -55.09 3.35 34.00
CA ILE A 16 -55.36 3.23 32.58
C ILE A 16 -55.52 4.65 32.01
N ALA A 17 -54.72 5.01 31.00
CA ALA A 17 -54.97 6.17 30.16
C ALA A 17 -54.56 5.89 28.71
N ASN A 18 -55.57 5.50 27.94
CA ASN A 18 -55.85 5.80 26.53
C ASN A 18 -54.68 6.03 25.55
N GLY A 19 -54.63 5.11 24.58
CA GLY A 19 -53.80 5.09 23.38
C GLY A 19 -53.68 6.40 22.60
N ILE A 20 -52.44 6.69 22.23
CA ILE A 20 -52.08 7.29 20.95
C ILE A 20 -51.13 6.27 20.30
N PRO A 21 -51.38 5.79 19.07
CA PRO A 21 -50.43 4.92 18.40
C PRO A 21 -49.17 5.75 18.11
N ALA A 22 -48.11 5.48 18.86
CA ALA A 22 -46.77 5.89 18.51
C ALA A 22 -46.48 5.28 17.13
N HIS A 23 -46.59 6.11 16.10
CA HIS A 23 -46.08 5.76 14.79
C HIS A 23 -44.60 5.45 15.00
N ALA A 24 -44.24 4.17 14.86
CA ALA A 24 -42.85 3.78 14.73
C ALA A 24 -42.29 4.60 13.57
N GLN A 25 -41.52 5.65 13.90
CA GLN A 25 -40.68 6.31 12.93
C GLN A 25 -39.77 5.21 12.39
N GLN A 26 -40.05 4.77 11.15
CA GLN A 26 -39.12 3.95 10.42
C GLN A 26 -37.77 4.65 10.51
N PRO A 27 -36.69 3.96 10.93
CA PRO A 27 -35.38 4.58 10.92
C PRO A 27 -35.16 5.09 9.50
N MET A 28 -34.94 6.41 9.37
CA MET A 28 -34.52 7.00 8.09
C MET A 28 -33.40 6.12 7.55
N GLN A 29 -33.63 5.48 6.40
CA GLN A 29 -32.55 4.83 5.67
C GLN A 29 -31.49 5.90 5.46
N ILE A 30 -30.37 5.78 6.17
CA ILE A 30 -29.19 6.58 5.88
C ILE A 30 -28.86 6.24 4.43
N GLN A 31 -29.18 7.15 3.52
CA GLN A 31 -29.00 6.95 2.09
C GLN A 31 -27.50 6.93 1.85
N ARG A 32 -26.94 5.72 1.88
CA ARG A 32 -25.52 5.49 1.71
C ARG A 32 -25.14 5.97 0.31
N THR A 33 -24.03 6.70 0.20
CA THR A 33 -23.50 6.97 -1.14
C THR A 33 -23.11 5.65 -1.81
N PRO A 34 -23.39 5.47 -3.11
CA PRO A 34 -23.01 4.26 -3.81
C PRO A 34 -21.50 4.00 -3.74
N MET A 35 -21.13 2.73 -3.62
CA MET A 35 -19.74 2.31 -3.85
C MET A 35 -19.52 2.16 -5.35
N VAL A 36 -18.41 2.69 -5.86
CA VAL A 36 -18.06 2.57 -7.28
C VAL A 36 -17.04 1.46 -7.50
N ILE A 37 -17.35 0.49 -8.36
CA ILE A 37 -16.34 -0.40 -8.94
C ILE A 37 -15.78 0.33 -10.16
N ALA A 38 -14.54 0.83 -10.09
CA ALA A 38 -13.91 1.66 -11.10
C ALA A 38 -12.66 0.97 -11.67
N PRO A 39 -12.79 -0.05 -12.54
CA PRO A 39 -11.63 -0.76 -13.04
C PRO A 39 -10.64 0.16 -13.76
N THR A 40 -9.35 -0.15 -13.62
CA THR A 40 -8.32 0.48 -14.46
C THR A 40 -8.47 -0.06 -15.87
N VAL A 41 -8.66 0.84 -16.85
CA VAL A 41 -8.88 0.47 -18.24
C VAL A 41 -7.69 0.90 -19.10
N GLU A 42 -6.97 -0.08 -19.63
CA GLU A 42 -5.96 0.13 -20.66
C GLU A 42 -6.63 0.41 -22.02
N GLY A 43 -6.03 1.29 -22.84
CA GLY A 43 -6.56 1.60 -24.17
C GLY A 43 -7.45 2.83 -24.25
N MET A 44 -7.46 3.72 -23.24
CA MET A 44 -8.39 4.86 -23.17
C MET A 44 -8.35 5.82 -24.38
N TYR A 45 -7.24 5.88 -25.10
CA TYR A 45 -7.06 6.74 -26.27
C TYR A 45 -7.30 6.02 -27.60
N LEU A 46 -7.60 4.72 -27.57
CA LEU A 46 -7.80 3.90 -28.77
C LEU A 46 -9.25 4.03 -29.28
N CYS A 47 -9.41 4.54 -30.48
CA CYS A 47 -10.68 4.69 -31.18
C CYS A 47 -11.00 3.47 -32.06
N ASP A 48 -12.29 3.22 -32.26
CA ASP A 48 -12.79 2.08 -33.04
C ASP A 48 -12.31 2.10 -34.50
N GLU A 49 -12.13 3.30 -35.08
CA GLU A 49 -11.67 3.43 -36.46
C GLU A 49 -10.23 2.93 -36.65
N ALA A 50 -9.33 3.19 -35.70
CA ALA A 50 -7.97 2.66 -35.74
C ALA A 50 -7.96 1.13 -35.54
N VAL A 51 -8.87 0.61 -34.72
CA VAL A 51 -9.05 -0.83 -34.51
C VAL A 51 -9.55 -1.52 -35.78
N ALA A 52 -10.46 -0.90 -36.53
CA ALA A 52 -11.00 -1.43 -37.78
C ALA A 52 -10.01 -1.33 -38.96
N ASP A 53 -9.05 -0.41 -38.91
CA ASP A 53 -8.07 -0.21 -39.97
C ASP A 53 -6.94 -1.26 -39.90
N ALA A 54 -6.94 -2.19 -40.86
CA ALA A 54 -5.94 -3.24 -40.99
C ALA A 54 -4.54 -2.71 -41.40
N SER A 55 -4.44 -1.47 -41.87
CA SER A 55 -3.15 -0.82 -42.17
C SER A 55 -2.40 -0.38 -40.92
N VAL A 56 -3.12 -0.10 -39.82
CA VAL A 56 -2.54 0.24 -38.52
C VAL A 56 -1.97 -1.02 -37.88
N LYS A 57 -0.65 -1.09 -37.69
CA LYS A 57 0.06 -2.31 -37.29
C LYS A 57 0.36 -2.42 -35.80
N ASP A 58 0.51 -1.30 -35.11
CA ASP A 58 0.86 -1.26 -33.69
C ASP A 58 0.03 -0.22 -32.93
N ILE A 59 0.11 -0.28 -31.61
CA ILE A 59 -0.69 0.54 -30.70
C ILE A 59 -0.32 2.02 -30.76
N ASP A 60 0.96 2.36 -30.97
CA ASP A 60 1.42 3.74 -31.02
C ASP A 60 0.90 4.43 -32.29
N ALA A 61 0.95 3.73 -33.43
CA ALA A 61 0.35 4.17 -34.67
C ALA A 61 -1.18 4.33 -34.54
N ALA A 62 -1.84 3.43 -33.79
CA ALA A 62 -3.27 3.52 -33.52
C ALA A 62 -3.62 4.76 -32.67
N TYR A 63 -2.86 5.03 -31.61
CA TYR A 63 -3.06 6.24 -30.80
C TYR A 63 -2.80 7.52 -31.60
N ALA A 64 -1.76 7.53 -32.44
CA ALA A 64 -1.49 8.65 -33.34
C ALA A 64 -2.65 8.88 -34.32
N TYR A 65 -3.18 7.80 -34.93
CA TYR A 65 -4.34 7.85 -35.82
C TYR A 65 -5.54 8.52 -35.14
N CYS A 66 -5.86 8.08 -33.93
CA CYS A 66 -7.00 8.58 -33.18
C CYS A 66 -6.82 10.04 -32.76
N SER A 67 -5.63 10.40 -32.26
CA SER A 67 -5.30 11.75 -31.86
C SER A 67 -5.41 12.74 -33.04
N GLN A 68 -4.84 12.40 -34.21
CA GLN A 68 -4.90 13.24 -35.42
C GLN A 68 -6.34 13.51 -35.88
N ARG A 69 -7.24 12.55 -35.67
CA ARG A 69 -8.66 12.65 -36.05
C ARG A 69 -9.56 13.15 -34.92
N LYS A 70 -8.99 13.55 -33.77
CA LYS A 70 -9.72 13.97 -32.57
C LYS A 70 -10.74 12.92 -32.11
N ARG A 71 -10.38 11.65 -32.26
CA ARG A 71 -11.11 10.48 -31.75
C ARG A 71 -10.44 9.97 -30.47
N ASN A 72 -11.18 9.21 -29.67
CA ASN A 72 -10.72 8.64 -28.41
C ASN A 72 -11.43 7.30 -28.12
N GLY A 73 -11.11 6.65 -27.00
CA GLY A 73 -11.66 5.34 -26.63
C GLY A 73 -12.95 5.35 -25.81
N SER A 74 -13.67 6.46 -25.74
CA SER A 74 -14.91 6.59 -24.96
C SER A 74 -15.97 5.55 -25.36
N ALA A 75 -16.09 5.23 -26.65
CA ALA A 75 -17.03 4.23 -27.16
C ALA A 75 -16.67 2.81 -26.68
N ALA A 76 -15.39 2.42 -26.77
CA ALA A 76 -14.91 1.12 -26.33
C ALA A 76 -15.04 0.95 -24.81
N ILE A 77 -14.69 1.99 -24.04
CA ILE A 77 -14.89 2.01 -22.59
C ILE A 77 -16.39 1.87 -22.28
N SER A 78 -17.26 2.64 -22.94
CA SER A 78 -18.70 2.58 -22.67
C SER A 78 -19.28 1.17 -22.90
N ARG A 79 -18.88 0.48 -23.98
CA ARG A 79 -19.28 -0.92 -24.24
C ARG A 79 -18.78 -1.89 -23.17
N LEU A 80 -17.54 -1.72 -22.69
CA LEU A 80 -17.02 -2.50 -21.56
C LEU A 80 -17.88 -2.29 -20.31
N LEU A 81 -18.16 -1.02 -19.96
CA LEU A 81 -18.94 -0.70 -18.76
C LEU A 81 -20.42 -1.11 -18.87
N ASP A 82 -20.99 -1.13 -20.08
CA ASP A 82 -22.33 -1.67 -20.34
C ASP A 82 -22.36 -3.20 -20.20
N THR A 83 -21.26 -3.89 -20.49
CA THR A 83 -21.11 -5.33 -20.22
C THR A 83 -21.02 -5.61 -18.72
N LEU A 84 -20.27 -4.78 -17.98
CA LEU A 84 -20.06 -4.95 -16.54
C LEU A 84 -21.30 -4.59 -15.70
N GLU A 85 -22.07 -3.59 -16.14
CA GLU A 85 -23.31 -3.17 -15.50
C GLU A 85 -24.38 -2.86 -16.57
N PRO A 86 -25.12 -3.89 -17.01
CA PRO A 86 -26.21 -3.71 -17.96
C PRO A 86 -27.30 -2.78 -17.40
N GLY A 87 -27.64 -1.74 -18.16
CA GLY A 87 -28.61 -0.72 -17.74
C GLY A 87 -28.02 0.51 -17.05
N GLY A 88 -26.70 0.52 -16.83
CA GLY A 88 -25.90 1.66 -16.40
C GLY A 88 -25.92 1.96 -14.90
N ALA A 89 -25.00 2.83 -14.48
CA ALA A 89 -24.73 3.21 -13.08
C ALA A 89 -25.98 3.54 -12.26
N LYS A 90 -26.49 2.54 -11.53
CA LYS A 90 -27.71 2.63 -10.71
C LYS A 90 -27.52 1.89 -9.39
N GLY A 91 -28.44 2.11 -8.45
CA GLY A 91 -28.43 1.35 -7.20
C GLY A 91 -27.30 1.74 -6.24
N SER A 92 -27.01 0.81 -5.34
CA SER A 92 -26.07 1.01 -4.23
C SER A 92 -24.61 0.68 -4.58
N VAL A 93 -24.41 -0.03 -5.69
CA VAL A 93 -23.12 -0.33 -6.28
C VAL A 93 -23.18 0.06 -7.75
N GLN A 94 -22.23 0.88 -8.21
CA GLN A 94 -22.19 1.38 -9.58
C GLN A 94 -20.88 1.00 -10.24
N VAL A 95 -20.91 0.73 -11.55
CA VAL A 95 -19.69 0.49 -12.32
C VAL A 95 -19.26 1.78 -13.04
N GLY A 96 -18.04 2.17 -12.75
CA GLY A 96 -17.32 3.29 -13.33
C GLY A 96 -16.01 2.83 -13.96
N TYR A 97 -15.02 3.71 -14.02
CA TYR A 97 -13.68 3.38 -14.50
C TYR A 97 -12.64 4.28 -13.84
N THR A 98 -11.38 3.83 -13.83
CA THR A 98 -10.23 4.64 -13.43
C THR A 98 -9.56 5.23 -14.66
N ALA A 99 -9.47 6.55 -14.70
CA ALA A 99 -8.82 7.35 -15.73
C ALA A 99 -7.42 7.73 -15.27
N THR A 100 -6.41 7.00 -15.72
CA THR A 100 -5.01 7.23 -15.37
C THR A 100 -4.33 8.21 -16.31
N LEU A 101 -3.65 9.21 -15.74
CA LEU A 101 -2.83 10.15 -16.49
C LEU A 101 -1.47 10.33 -15.82
N GLN A 102 -0.42 9.94 -16.53
CA GLN A 102 0.97 10.23 -16.17
C GLN A 102 1.23 11.73 -16.39
N LEU A 103 1.59 12.46 -15.34
CA LEU A 103 1.69 13.92 -15.38
C LEU A 103 2.80 14.40 -16.31
N LEU A 104 3.94 13.71 -16.37
CA LEU A 104 5.03 14.08 -17.29
C LEU A 104 4.70 13.75 -18.76
N SER A 105 3.79 12.81 -19.01
CA SER A 105 3.40 12.40 -20.37
C SER A 105 2.67 13.46 -21.18
N ILE A 106 2.10 14.48 -20.50
CA ILE A 106 1.37 15.57 -21.14
C ILE A 106 2.28 16.64 -21.73
N TYR A 107 3.59 16.57 -21.50
CA TYR A 107 4.52 17.54 -22.05
C TYR A 107 4.96 17.17 -23.46
N GLN A 108 5.26 18.20 -24.24
CA GLN A 108 5.91 18.10 -25.55
C GLN A 108 7.11 19.03 -25.61
N LYS A 109 8.09 18.67 -26.44
CA LYS A 109 9.26 19.50 -26.68
C LYS A 109 8.92 20.59 -27.69
N THR A 110 9.24 21.84 -27.37
CA THR A 110 9.07 23.03 -28.22
C THR A 110 10.42 23.74 -28.39
N PRO A 111 10.55 24.71 -29.31
CA PRO A 111 11.77 25.51 -29.41
C PRO A 111 12.14 26.29 -28.14
N GLN A 112 11.16 26.61 -27.29
CA GLN A 112 11.33 27.34 -26.03
C GLN A 112 11.54 26.42 -24.82
N GLY A 113 11.59 25.10 -25.02
CA GLY A 113 11.68 24.10 -23.94
C GLY A 113 10.44 23.21 -23.88
N TRP A 114 10.20 22.61 -22.73
CA TRP A 114 9.04 21.74 -22.51
C TRP A 114 7.79 22.55 -22.20
N ALA A 115 6.67 22.23 -22.85
CA ALA A 115 5.39 22.85 -22.58
C ALA A 115 4.28 21.78 -22.55
N ILE A 116 3.23 22.05 -21.77
CA ILE A 116 2.04 21.20 -21.74
C ILE A 116 1.40 21.16 -23.13
N ASP A 117 1.25 19.95 -23.67
CA ASP A 117 0.47 19.66 -24.86
C ASP A 117 -1.02 19.71 -24.52
N LYS A 118 -1.64 20.83 -24.89
CA LYS A 118 -3.07 21.07 -24.63
C LYS A 118 -3.96 20.04 -25.32
N ALA A 119 -3.56 19.51 -26.48
CA ALA A 119 -4.36 18.54 -27.22
C ALA A 119 -4.42 17.20 -26.49
N LYS A 120 -3.30 16.74 -25.89
CA LYS A 120 -3.29 15.55 -25.03
C LYS A 120 -4.20 15.70 -23.82
N VAL A 121 -4.14 16.86 -23.16
CA VAL A 121 -5.02 17.16 -22.02
C VAL A 121 -6.48 17.18 -22.44
N ASP A 122 -6.80 17.82 -23.57
CA ASP A 122 -8.16 17.86 -24.10
C ASP A 122 -8.66 16.44 -24.44
N GLN A 123 -7.82 15.59 -25.04
CA GLN A 123 -8.17 14.20 -25.34
C GLN A 123 -8.51 13.40 -24.08
N PHE A 124 -7.72 13.52 -23.02
CA PHE A 124 -8.01 12.89 -21.73
C PHE A 124 -9.32 13.36 -21.13
N LEU A 125 -9.55 14.68 -21.10
CA LEU A 125 -10.77 15.26 -20.55
C LEU A 125 -12.01 14.96 -21.42
N ASN A 126 -11.84 14.79 -22.73
CA ASN A 126 -12.93 14.39 -23.63
C ASN A 126 -13.42 12.98 -23.31
N VAL A 127 -12.53 12.02 -23.00
CA VAL A 127 -12.95 10.69 -22.54
C VAL A 127 -13.81 10.81 -21.27
N ILE A 128 -13.38 11.62 -20.30
CA ILE A 128 -14.14 11.89 -19.06
C ILE A 128 -15.50 12.57 -19.34
N ALA A 129 -15.54 13.49 -20.30
CA ALA A 129 -16.75 14.19 -20.67
C ALA A 129 -17.75 13.27 -21.40
N GLU A 130 -17.27 12.40 -22.29
CA GLU A 130 -18.05 11.54 -23.17
C GLU A 130 -18.57 10.29 -22.46
N VAL A 131 -17.74 9.60 -21.66
CA VAL A 131 -18.16 8.41 -20.90
C VAL A 131 -19.12 8.83 -19.78
N LYS A 132 -20.37 8.36 -19.87
CA LYS A 132 -21.46 8.73 -18.94
C LYS A 132 -21.53 7.76 -17.75
N ARG A 133 -20.39 7.50 -17.12
CA ARG A 133 -20.25 6.65 -15.93
C ARG A 133 -19.44 7.37 -14.84
N PRO A 134 -19.53 6.94 -13.57
CA PRO A 134 -18.65 7.41 -12.51
C PRO A 134 -17.17 7.20 -12.89
N VAL A 135 -16.28 8.09 -12.46
CA VAL A 135 -14.85 8.01 -12.77
C VAL A 135 -13.98 8.33 -11.57
N VAL A 136 -12.92 7.54 -11.39
CA VAL A 136 -11.79 7.86 -10.52
C VAL A 136 -10.70 8.43 -11.39
N VAL A 137 -10.15 9.60 -11.06
CA VAL A 137 -9.07 10.22 -11.84
C VAL A 137 -7.75 9.99 -11.10
N TYR A 138 -6.82 9.30 -11.73
CA TYR A 138 -5.50 9.04 -11.14
C TYR A 138 -4.44 9.97 -11.76
N PHE A 139 -3.91 10.88 -10.94
CA PHE A 139 -2.77 11.72 -11.30
C PHE A 139 -1.45 11.00 -10.95
N SER A 140 -0.97 10.17 -11.87
CA SER A 140 0.29 9.44 -11.70
C SER A 140 1.48 10.38 -11.84
N ALA A 141 2.24 10.48 -10.77
CA ALA A 141 3.44 11.30 -10.65
C ALA A 141 4.48 10.61 -9.74
N ASP A 142 4.38 9.29 -9.62
CA ASP A 142 5.26 8.44 -8.84
C ASP A 142 6.35 7.87 -9.76
N HIS A 143 6.83 6.66 -9.43
CA HIS A 143 7.85 5.97 -10.17
C HIS A 143 7.38 5.33 -11.49
N PHE A 144 6.06 5.22 -11.70
CA PHE A 144 5.45 4.74 -12.94
C PHE A 144 5.23 5.85 -13.98
N ASP A 145 5.37 7.13 -13.62
CA ASP A 145 5.40 8.25 -14.57
C ASP A 145 6.74 8.28 -15.33
N SER A 146 6.96 7.24 -16.13
CA SER A 146 8.28 6.85 -16.64
C SER A 146 8.35 6.73 -18.16
N VAL A 147 7.23 6.87 -18.87
CA VAL A 147 7.11 6.63 -20.30
C VAL A 147 6.71 7.90 -21.03
N SER A 148 7.68 8.82 -21.20
CA SER A 148 7.51 10.02 -22.02
C SER A 148 8.86 10.64 -22.42
N PRO A 149 8.90 11.47 -23.49
CA PRO A 149 10.11 12.20 -23.85
C PRO A 149 10.65 13.10 -22.73
N LEU A 150 9.77 13.67 -21.90
CA LEU A 150 10.17 14.49 -20.75
C LEU A 150 10.76 13.63 -19.63
N ALA A 151 10.14 12.49 -19.29
CA ALA A 151 10.69 11.54 -18.33
C ALA A 151 12.10 11.06 -18.76
N ASP A 152 12.28 10.77 -20.05
CA ASP A 152 13.59 10.41 -20.61
C ASP A 152 14.64 11.53 -20.55
N ALA A 153 14.22 12.79 -20.56
CA ALA A 153 15.12 13.92 -20.35
C ALA A 153 15.46 14.09 -18.87
N LEU A 154 14.46 14.06 -17.99
CA LEU A 154 14.62 14.30 -16.55
C LEU A 154 15.46 13.23 -15.86
N ARG A 155 15.32 11.96 -16.26
CA ARG A 155 16.10 10.84 -15.67
C ARG A 155 17.61 10.92 -15.93
N LYS A 156 18.06 11.78 -16.83
CA LYS A 156 19.49 11.97 -17.13
C LYS A 156 20.17 12.87 -16.11
N ASP A 157 19.40 13.63 -15.35
CA ASP A 157 19.91 14.53 -14.32
C ASP A 157 19.68 13.91 -12.93
N PRO A 158 20.76 13.51 -12.22
CA PRO A 158 20.68 12.89 -10.91
C PRO A 158 19.96 13.71 -9.84
N VAL A 159 19.78 15.03 -10.01
CA VAL A 159 19.02 15.86 -9.06
C VAL A 159 17.54 15.46 -9.00
N ASN A 160 17.01 14.85 -10.07
CA ASN A 160 15.63 14.39 -10.14
C ASN A 160 15.43 13.02 -9.50
N LEU A 161 16.50 12.33 -9.12
CA LEU A 161 16.49 10.91 -8.77
C LEU A 161 16.94 10.69 -7.32
N MET A 162 16.29 9.74 -6.66
CA MET A 162 16.77 9.14 -5.43
C MET A 162 18.06 8.36 -5.68
N GLN A 163 18.97 8.42 -4.72
CA GLN A 163 20.30 7.83 -4.83
C GLN A 163 20.55 6.79 -3.73
N LEU A 164 21.28 5.74 -4.09
CA LEU A 164 21.90 4.84 -3.13
C LEU A 164 23.08 5.54 -2.44
N ARG A 165 23.62 4.90 -1.39
CA ARG A 165 24.74 5.44 -0.61
C ARG A 165 26.02 5.69 -1.42
N ASP A 166 26.17 5.05 -2.58
CA ASP A 166 27.30 5.26 -3.51
C ASP A 166 27.10 6.48 -4.43
N GLY A 167 26.01 7.23 -4.24
CA GLY A 167 25.65 8.41 -5.02
C GLY A 167 24.98 8.10 -6.35
N LYS A 168 24.71 6.83 -6.67
CA LYS A 168 24.10 6.44 -7.95
C LYS A 168 22.59 6.26 -7.81
N PRO A 169 21.81 6.69 -8.82
CA PRO A 169 20.40 6.33 -8.89
C PRO A 169 20.24 4.85 -9.20
N LEU A 170 19.07 4.30 -8.84
CA LEU A 170 18.70 2.93 -9.21
C LEU A 170 18.21 2.86 -10.67
N GLU A 171 18.61 1.81 -11.37
CA GLU A 171 17.95 1.38 -12.61
C GLU A 171 17.02 0.22 -12.28
N LEU A 172 15.72 0.42 -12.50
CA LEU A 172 14.69 -0.51 -12.05
C LEU A 172 13.70 -0.81 -13.17
N ASN A 173 13.11 -1.99 -13.05
CA ASN A 173 12.00 -2.45 -13.86
C ASN A 173 11.00 -3.19 -12.95
N TYR A 174 9.75 -3.24 -13.39
CA TYR A 174 8.67 -3.94 -12.73
C TYR A 174 7.82 -4.64 -13.79
N PHE A 175 7.85 -5.98 -13.82
CA PHE A 175 7.19 -6.80 -14.84
C PHE A 175 7.48 -6.38 -16.29
N GLY A 176 8.73 -6.01 -16.56
CA GLY A 176 9.16 -5.55 -17.88
C GLY A 176 8.90 -4.07 -18.19
N TYR A 177 8.21 -3.35 -17.29
CA TYR A 177 8.02 -1.90 -17.40
C TYR A 177 9.14 -1.15 -16.68
N ARG A 178 9.70 -0.13 -17.33
CA ARG A 178 10.68 0.76 -16.69
C ARG A 178 9.99 1.56 -15.58
N ILE A 179 10.64 1.69 -14.43
CA ILE A 179 10.25 2.64 -13.39
C ILE A 179 11.43 3.59 -13.11
N ILE A 180 11.13 4.80 -12.67
CA ILE A 180 12.15 5.83 -12.40
C ILE A 180 12.09 6.22 -10.91
N PRO A 181 13.20 6.13 -10.16
CA PRO A 181 13.22 6.40 -8.73
C PRO A 181 13.29 7.92 -8.48
N TYR A 182 12.25 8.66 -8.80
CA TYR A 182 12.26 10.12 -8.65
C TYR A 182 12.40 10.55 -7.19
N THR A 183 13.06 11.68 -6.94
CA THR A 183 13.22 12.24 -5.60
C THR A 183 11.89 12.43 -4.86
N LEU A 184 11.91 12.19 -3.54
CA LEU A 184 10.82 12.51 -2.61
C LEU A 184 11.02 13.88 -1.94
N SER A 185 12.05 14.64 -2.34
CA SER A 185 12.16 16.04 -1.94
C SER A 185 10.96 16.83 -2.46
N ALA A 186 10.35 17.62 -1.59
CA ALA A 186 9.24 18.51 -1.92
C ALA A 186 9.69 19.84 -2.55
N ASP A 187 11.00 20.04 -2.75
CA ASP A 187 11.54 21.27 -3.31
C ASP A 187 11.05 21.49 -4.75
N ALA A 188 10.31 22.58 -4.94
CA ALA A 188 9.76 22.98 -6.22
C ALA A 188 10.83 23.52 -7.19
N ALA A 189 12.06 23.78 -6.74
CA ALA A 189 13.17 24.16 -7.61
C ALA A 189 13.74 22.96 -8.39
N ILE A 190 13.50 21.72 -7.94
CA ILE A 190 13.96 20.52 -8.63
C ILE A 190 13.17 20.37 -9.94
N PRO A 191 13.83 20.18 -11.11
CA PRO A 191 13.16 20.17 -12.41
C PRO A 191 11.97 19.23 -12.52
N VAL A 192 12.07 17.97 -12.04
CA VAL A 192 10.94 17.03 -12.09
C VAL A 192 9.72 17.54 -11.32
N ASN A 193 9.93 18.21 -10.20
CA ASN A 193 8.85 18.76 -9.38
C ASN A 193 8.20 19.97 -10.03
N GLN A 194 8.97 20.83 -10.72
CA GLN A 194 8.41 21.92 -11.51
C GLN A 194 7.35 21.41 -12.48
N TYR A 195 7.68 20.38 -13.26
CA TYR A 195 6.77 19.80 -14.25
C TYR A 195 5.60 19.04 -13.61
N ARG A 196 5.83 18.22 -12.58
CA ARG A 196 4.74 17.51 -11.89
C ARG A 196 3.73 18.47 -11.28
N PHE A 197 4.22 19.53 -10.63
CA PHE A 197 3.38 20.49 -9.97
C PHE A 197 2.63 21.39 -10.95
N GLU A 198 3.29 21.85 -12.01
CA GLU A 198 2.64 22.62 -13.07
C GLU A 198 1.54 21.79 -13.76
N ALA A 199 1.82 20.52 -14.10
CA ALA A 199 0.85 19.60 -14.69
C ALA A 199 -0.37 19.39 -13.79
N LEU A 200 -0.16 19.11 -12.50
CA LEU A 200 -1.25 18.96 -11.53
C LEU A 200 -2.10 20.24 -11.45
N ASP A 201 -1.46 21.40 -11.27
CA ASP A 201 -2.14 22.68 -11.17
C ASP A 201 -2.95 23.00 -12.43
N TYR A 202 -2.40 22.69 -13.61
CA TYR A 202 -3.07 22.87 -14.90
C TYR A 202 -4.28 21.93 -15.05
N LEU A 203 -4.10 20.63 -14.80
CA LEU A 203 -5.17 19.63 -14.92
C LEU A 203 -6.30 19.89 -13.94
N ALA A 204 -5.99 20.18 -12.68
CA ALA A 204 -6.99 20.50 -11.66
C ALA A 204 -7.86 21.71 -12.07
N LYS A 205 -7.25 22.77 -12.62
CA LYS A 205 -7.98 23.93 -13.15
C LYS A 205 -8.86 23.55 -14.35
N ARG A 206 -8.33 22.75 -15.28
CA ARG A 206 -9.10 22.29 -16.45
C ARG A 206 -10.29 21.41 -16.05
N ILE A 207 -10.12 20.52 -15.07
CA ILE A 207 -11.19 19.68 -14.53
C ILE A 207 -12.26 20.54 -13.84
N LYS A 208 -11.86 21.53 -13.05
CA LYS A 208 -12.78 22.48 -12.41
C LYS A 208 -13.59 23.30 -13.43
N ALA A 209 -13.06 23.50 -14.63
CA ALA A 209 -13.73 24.19 -15.72
C ALA A 209 -14.67 23.30 -16.57
N LEU A 210 -14.67 21.97 -16.37
CA LEU A 210 -15.60 21.07 -17.06
C LEU A 210 -17.06 21.39 -16.71
N PRO A 211 -18.05 20.98 -17.52
CA PRO A 211 -19.45 21.12 -17.16
C PRO A 211 -19.76 20.44 -15.81
N LYS A 212 -20.66 21.02 -15.01
CA LYS A 212 -20.99 20.50 -13.67
C LYS A 212 -21.46 19.04 -13.67
N ALA A 213 -22.20 18.65 -14.70
CA ALA A 213 -22.63 17.26 -14.89
C ALA A 213 -21.47 16.27 -15.14
N VAL A 214 -20.32 16.76 -15.62
CA VAL A 214 -19.09 15.95 -15.76
C VAL A 214 -18.36 15.89 -14.43
N GLN A 215 -18.17 17.04 -13.75
CA GLN A 215 -17.55 17.11 -12.43
C GLN A 215 -18.26 16.23 -11.40
N SER A 216 -19.60 16.14 -11.46
CA SER A 216 -20.39 15.32 -10.55
C SER A 216 -20.17 13.81 -10.71
N ARG A 217 -19.70 13.35 -11.89
CA ARG A 217 -19.35 11.94 -12.12
C ARG A 217 -17.98 11.57 -11.61
N ILE A 218 -17.09 12.55 -11.36
CA ILE A 218 -15.78 12.27 -10.78
C ILE A 218 -15.99 11.97 -9.29
N VAL A 219 -15.76 10.73 -8.88
CA VAL A 219 -16.00 10.28 -7.49
C VAL A 219 -14.76 10.40 -6.62
N ALA A 220 -13.58 10.36 -7.22
CA ALA A 220 -12.30 10.48 -6.52
C ALA A 220 -11.19 11.00 -7.45
N TYR A 221 -10.19 11.63 -6.84
CA TYR A 221 -8.88 11.91 -7.40
C TYR A 221 -7.84 11.20 -6.55
N THR A 222 -7.09 10.26 -7.13
CA THR A 222 -5.94 9.65 -6.44
C THR A 222 -4.68 10.45 -6.75
N LEU A 223 -3.98 10.85 -5.70
CA LEU A 223 -2.87 11.79 -5.77
C LEU A 223 -1.52 11.09 -5.81
N ALA A 224 -0.69 11.54 -6.76
CA ALA A 224 0.71 11.19 -7.01
C ALA A 224 0.97 9.72 -7.37
N GLY A 225 0.25 8.76 -6.82
CA GLY A 225 0.50 7.33 -7.00
C GLY A 225 1.17 6.71 -5.78
N GLU A 226 1.76 5.54 -5.96
CA GLU A 226 2.37 4.75 -4.90
C GLU A 226 3.72 5.36 -4.49
N LEU A 227 3.67 6.24 -3.47
CA LEU A 227 4.84 6.94 -2.98
C LEU A 227 5.52 6.13 -1.87
N HIS A 228 6.79 5.82 -2.09
CA HIS A 228 7.69 5.18 -1.13
C HIS A 228 9.14 5.36 -1.59
N HIS A 229 10.08 5.07 -0.70
CA HIS A 229 11.49 4.98 -1.07
C HIS A 229 11.76 3.73 -1.91
N MET A 230 12.78 3.81 -2.76
CA MET A 230 13.20 2.74 -3.65
C MET A 230 14.35 1.92 -3.06
N PHE A 231 14.45 0.69 -3.53
CA PHE A 231 15.44 -0.30 -3.15
C PHE A 231 15.76 -1.22 -4.35
N PRO A 232 16.92 -1.89 -4.39
CA PRO A 232 17.25 -2.84 -5.46
C PRO A 232 16.24 -3.99 -5.58
N ASN A 233 16.08 -4.52 -6.79
CA ASN A 233 15.16 -5.63 -7.09
C ASN A 233 13.71 -5.32 -6.63
N PHE A 234 13.16 -4.15 -6.96
CA PHE A 234 11.84 -3.72 -6.48
C PHE A 234 10.74 -4.79 -6.63
N GLU A 235 10.70 -5.50 -7.77
CA GLU A 235 9.72 -6.57 -8.04
C GLU A 235 9.84 -7.78 -7.10
N GLY A 236 11.06 -8.28 -6.82
CA GLY A 236 11.27 -9.50 -6.03
C GLY A 236 11.80 -9.27 -4.61
N GLY A 237 12.24 -8.05 -4.30
CA GLY A 237 13.03 -7.70 -3.12
C GLY A 237 12.23 -7.15 -1.95
N MET A 238 10.89 -7.08 -2.07
CA MET A 238 10.01 -6.53 -1.02
C MET A 238 10.16 -7.25 0.33
N GLY A 239 10.58 -8.53 0.33
CA GLY A 239 10.84 -9.35 1.53
C GLY A 239 12.33 -9.49 1.89
N SER A 240 13.22 -8.67 1.33
CA SER A 240 14.66 -8.74 1.65
C SER A 240 14.97 -8.17 3.03
N TYR A 241 15.61 -9.01 3.86
CA TYR A 241 16.18 -8.63 5.16
C TYR A 241 17.72 -8.72 5.20
N GLN A 242 18.32 -9.37 4.19
CA GLN A 242 19.77 -9.46 4.05
C GLN A 242 20.24 -8.40 3.07
N ASP A 243 21.37 -7.79 3.38
CA ASP A 243 22.12 -6.90 2.48
C ASP A 243 21.28 -5.77 1.90
N ILE A 244 20.36 -5.26 2.73
CA ILE A 244 19.39 -4.27 2.27
C ILE A 244 20.09 -2.99 1.87
N GLN A 245 19.56 -2.38 0.82
CA GLN A 245 19.92 -1.04 0.41
C GLN A 245 18.64 -0.24 0.25
N VAL A 246 18.68 1.02 0.67
CA VAL A 246 17.54 1.92 0.60
C VAL A 246 17.98 3.22 -0.04
N THR A 247 17.00 3.97 -0.52
CA THR A 247 17.14 5.38 -0.86
C THR A 247 16.52 6.23 0.26
N ASP A 248 16.75 7.54 0.37
CA ASP A 248 17.51 8.41 -0.53
C ASP A 248 18.74 8.98 0.17
N TYR A 249 19.94 8.67 -0.34
CA TYR A 249 21.23 9.17 0.15
C TYR A 249 21.77 10.35 -0.67
N SER A 250 20.94 10.98 -1.51
CA SER A 250 21.30 12.24 -2.16
C SER A 250 21.79 13.27 -1.13
N SER A 251 22.72 14.14 -1.52
CA SER A 251 23.28 15.17 -0.64
C SER A 251 22.19 16.04 0.01
N SER A 252 21.12 16.34 -0.73
CA SER A 252 19.94 17.06 -0.22
C SER A 252 19.18 16.27 0.83
N SER A 253 18.98 14.97 0.63
CA SER A 253 18.27 14.12 1.59
C SER A 253 19.05 13.98 2.89
N VAL A 254 20.37 13.77 2.82
CA VAL A 254 21.25 13.71 4.00
C VAL A 254 21.28 15.04 4.76
N ALA A 255 21.33 16.17 4.04
CA ALA A 255 21.21 17.49 4.66
C ALA A 255 19.85 17.69 5.34
N GLY A 256 18.77 17.27 4.69
CA GLY A 256 17.42 17.29 5.26
C GLY A 256 17.28 16.44 6.52
N PHE A 257 17.92 15.27 6.56
CA PHE A 257 17.95 14.42 7.76
C PHE A 257 18.65 15.11 8.93
N ARG A 258 19.79 15.75 8.70
CA ARG A 258 20.49 16.53 9.74
C ARG A 258 19.62 17.68 10.25
N GLN A 259 18.88 18.34 9.36
CA GLN A 259 17.92 19.37 9.76
C GLN A 259 16.75 18.79 10.56
N TRP A 260 16.25 17.61 10.18
CA TRP A 260 15.21 16.91 10.91
C TRP A 260 15.67 16.53 12.32
N LEU A 261 16.91 16.05 12.46
CA LEU A 261 17.53 15.77 13.77
C LEU A 261 17.66 17.04 14.62
N ARG A 262 18.11 18.17 14.05
CA ARG A 262 18.11 19.47 14.74
C ARG A 262 16.72 19.83 15.27
N ASN A 263 15.70 19.67 14.44
CA ASN A 263 14.32 20.00 14.81
C ASN A 263 13.80 19.08 15.92
N LYS A 264 14.14 17.78 15.88
CA LYS A 264 13.71 16.77 16.85
C LYS A 264 14.41 16.92 18.20
N TYR A 265 15.73 17.08 18.21
CA TYR A 265 16.55 17.06 19.42
C TYR A 265 16.97 18.44 19.93
N LYS A 266 16.72 19.50 19.16
CA LYS A 266 17.00 20.92 19.47
C LYS A 266 18.49 21.29 19.60
N SER A 267 19.32 20.44 20.19
CA SER A 267 20.77 20.66 20.38
C SER A 267 21.56 19.36 20.20
N ILE A 268 22.85 19.47 19.84
CA ILE A 268 23.68 18.30 19.60
C ILE A 268 24.02 17.57 20.91
N GLU A 269 24.08 18.30 22.02
CA GLU A 269 24.29 17.78 23.36
C GLU A 269 23.13 16.87 23.79
N GLN A 270 21.88 17.32 23.57
CA GLN A 270 20.69 16.50 23.85
C GLN A 270 20.62 15.27 22.94
N PHE A 271 20.97 15.41 21.66
CA PHE A 271 21.06 14.28 20.74
C PHE A 271 22.09 13.24 21.20
N ASN A 272 23.30 13.69 21.53
CA ASN A 272 24.40 12.84 22.00
C ASN A 272 24.05 12.13 23.30
N ALA A 273 23.55 12.87 24.31
CA ALA A 273 23.18 12.33 25.61
C ALA A 273 22.07 11.27 25.50
N ARG A 274 21.06 11.51 24.65
CA ARG A 274 19.92 10.59 24.50
C ARG A 274 20.27 9.32 23.73
N ASN A 275 21.21 9.39 22.79
CA ASN A 275 21.51 8.28 21.88
C ASN A 275 22.86 7.60 22.14
N GLY A 276 23.64 8.10 23.11
CA GLY A 276 24.96 7.59 23.46
C GLY A 276 25.98 7.84 22.35
N PHE A 277 26.01 9.05 21.81
CA PHE A 277 26.97 9.49 20.80
C PHE A 277 27.80 10.68 21.30
N ALA A 278 28.80 11.10 20.52
CA ALA A 278 29.68 12.21 20.84
C ALA A 278 30.06 13.02 19.58
N TYR A 279 29.06 13.39 18.77
CA TYR A 279 29.30 14.23 17.59
C TYR A 279 29.48 15.70 17.98
N ALA A 280 30.41 16.40 17.32
CA ALA A 280 30.68 17.81 17.59
C ALA A 280 29.57 18.76 17.12
N SER A 281 28.82 18.37 16.09
CA SER A 281 27.67 19.11 15.57
C SER A 281 26.75 18.18 14.76
N PHE A 282 25.55 18.65 14.40
CA PHE A 282 24.68 17.89 13.50
C PHE A 282 25.25 17.72 12.08
N ASP A 283 26.19 18.58 11.65
CA ASP A 283 26.78 18.52 10.31
C ASP A 283 27.69 17.32 10.10
N VAL A 284 28.16 16.69 11.17
CA VAL A 284 29.02 15.49 11.12
C VAL A 284 28.26 14.21 11.47
N VAL A 285 26.96 14.29 11.77
CA VAL A 285 26.12 13.10 11.99
C VAL A 285 25.94 12.36 10.65
N PRO A 286 26.26 11.05 10.58
CA PRO A 286 26.10 10.29 9.34
C PRO A 286 24.63 9.94 9.08
N ALA A 287 24.25 9.79 7.81
CA ALA A 287 23.11 8.95 7.47
C ALA A 287 23.56 7.48 7.58
N PRO A 288 22.96 6.66 8.46
CA PRO A 288 23.37 5.26 8.65
C PRO A 288 23.23 4.50 7.35
N SER A 289 24.27 3.76 6.94
CA SER A 289 24.26 3.06 5.65
C SER A 289 25.17 1.84 5.57
N LYS A 290 25.95 1.52 6.61
CA LYS A 290 26.97 0.46 6.60
C LYS A 290 26.55 -0.74 7.43
N ASP A 291 26.77 -1.95 6.93
CA ASP A 291 26.59 -3.15 7.74
C ASP A 291 27.85 -3.39 8.59
N ILE A 292 27.71 -3.37 9.92
CA ILE A 292 28.81 -3.57 10.87
C ILE A 292 29.47 -4.95 10.72
N ARG A 293 28.77 -5.92 10.14
CA ARG A 293 29.30 -7.27 9.87
C ARG A 293 30.24 -7.30 8.67
N LYS A 294 30.16 -6.30 7.79
CA LYS A 294 30.84 -6.28 6.48
C LYS A 294 31.81 -5.13 6.34
N GLU A 295 31.57 -4.04 7.06
CA GLU A 295 32.26 -2.77 6.87
C GLU A 295 32.72 -2.22 8.21
N LYS A 296 33.94 -1.68 8.22
CA LYS A 296 34.47 -0.98 9.39
C LYS A 296 33.72 0.34 9.58
N LEU A 297 33.22 0.55 10.79
CA LEU A 297 32.57 1.80 11.18
C LEU A 297 33.59 2.79 11.76
N THR A 298 33.42 4.07 11.42
CA THR A 298 34.10 5.19 12.08
C THR A 298 33.38 5.58 13.36
N SER A 299 32.04 5.48 13.34
CA SER A 299 31.20 5.63 14.51
C SER A 299 30.06 4.62 14.44
N PHE A 300 29.58 4.15 15.59
CA PHE A 300 28.48 3.19 15.62
C PHE A 300 27.19 3.71 14.93
N GLY A 301 27.00 5.04 14.87
CA GLY A 301 25.88 5.66 14.17
C GLY A 301 25.85 5.39 12.65
N GLU A 302 26.95 4.93 12.04
CA GLU A 302 26.96 4.54 10.63
C GLU A 302 26.24 3.20 10.35
N HIS A 303 25.99 2.39 11.39
CA HIS A 303 25.43 1.05 11.23
C HIS A 303 23.99 1.07 10.71
N TYR A 304 23.73 0.33 9.63
CA TYR A 304 22.39 0.12 9.07
C TYR A 304 22.26 -1.30 8.51
N ASP A 305 21.22 -1.99 8.94
CA ASP A 305 20.71 -3.24 8.39
C ASP A 305 19.18 -3.29 8.61
N ALA A 306 18.52 -4.39 8.24
CA ALA A 306 17.06 -4.52 8.35
C ALA A 306 16.50 -4.60 9.79
N HIS A 307 17.37 -4.63 10.80
CA HIS A 307 17.03 -4.72 12.22
C HIS A 307 17.63 -3.57 13.04
N ALA A 308 18.54 -2.77 12.47
CA ALA A 308 19.29 -1.74 13.17
C ALA A 308 18.41 -0.67 13.82
N ASP A 309 17.16 -0.51 13.39
CA ASP A 309 16.18 0.39 13.98
C ASP A 309 15.62 -0.08 15.34
N GLY A 310 15.96 -1.29 15.79
CA GLY A 310 15.50 -1.88 17.05
C GLY A 310 14.36 -2.88 16.89
N THR A 311 13.94 -3.19 15.66
CA THR A 311 12.83 -4.11 15.38
C THR A 311 13.33 -5.44 14.85
N LEU A 312 12.88 -6.54 15.46
CA LEU A 312 13.10 -7.91 14.99
C LEU A 312 11.75 -8.56 14.65
N PRO A 313 11.41 -8.72 13.35
CA PRO A 313 10.19 -9.41 12.98
C PRO A 313 10.30 -10.90 13.30
N ILE A 314 9.29 -11.41 14.01
CA ILE A 314 9.08 -12.84 14.23
C ILE A 314 7.81 -13.19 13.47
N ALA A 315 8.00 -13.84 12.32
CA ALA A 315 6.93 -14.00 11.33
C ALA A 315 7.01 -15.34 10.59
N GLY A 316 5.86 -15.78 10.11
CA GLY A 316 5.72 -17.02 9.36
C GLY A 316 4.32 -17.17 8.78
N TRP A 317 3.93 -18.41 8.49
CA TRP A 317 2.57 -18.74 8.08
C TRP A 317 2.03 -19.92 8.88
N LEU A 318 0.72 -19.91 9.10
CA LEU A 318 -0.05 -20.89 9.86
C LEU A 318 -1.36 -21.19 9.15
N TRP A 319 -1.51 -22.44 8.71
CA TRP A 319 -2.75 -23.01 8.17
C TRP A 319 -3.49 -23.77 9.28
N ASP A 320 -4.71 -23.34 9.59
CA ASP A 320 -5.58 -23.93 10.62
C ASP A 320 -7.00 -24.10 10.04
N PRO A 321 -7.23 -25.12 9.19
CA PRO A 321 -8.49 -25.30 8.47
C PRO A 321 -9.68 -25.53 9.40
N ASN A 322 -9.43 -26.13 10.56
CA ASN A 322 -10.44 -26.48 11.55
C ASN A 322 -10.71 -25.34 12.56
N LYS A 323 -10.03 -24.20 12.42
CA LYS A 323 -10.13 -23.02 13.30
C LYS A 323 -9.98 -23.41 14.79
N THR A 324 -9.00 -24.26 15.06
CA THR A 324 -8.73 -24.79 16.41
C THR A 324 -7.89 -23.85 17.26
N ILE A 325 -7.07 -23.01 16.63
CA ILE A 325 -6.16 -22.08 17.31
C ILE A 325 -6.90 -20.78 17.58
N GLU A 326 -7.04 -20.46 18.86
CA GLU A 326 -7.75 -19.29 19.38
C GLU A 326 -6.85 -18.03 19.33
N GLN A 327 -5.57 -18.19 19.67
CA GLN A 327 -4.62 -17.08 19.77
C GLN A 327 -3.18 -17.56 19.55
N LEU A 328 -2.32 -16.65 19.08
CA LEU A 328 -0.87 -16.80 19.11
C LEU A 328 -0.25 -15.78 20.07
N ASP A 329 0.77 -16.20 20.80
CA ASP A 329 1.54 -15.35 21.71
C ASP A 329 3.04 -15.55 21.47
N LEU A 330 3.79 -14.45 21.56
CA LEU A 330 5.24 -14.48 21.60
C LEU A 330 5.71 -14.65 23.05
N TYR A 331 6.65 -15.56 23.24
CA TYR A 331 7.43 -15.71 24.46
C TYR A 331 8.91 -15.49 24.15
N VAL A 332 9.61 -14.74 25.00
CA VAL A 332 11.06 -14.56 24.94
C VAL A 332 11.66 -15.08 26.24
N ASN A 333 12.55 -16.06 26.15
CA ASN A 333 13.11 -16.80 27.28
C ASN A 333 12.06 -17.39 28.24
N GLY A 334 10.90 -17.76 27.70
CA GLY A 334 9.75 -18.28 28.44
C GLY A 334 8.87 -17.22 29.12
N GLN A 335 9.18 -15.93 28.96
CA GLN A 335 8.32 -14.84 29.42
C GLN A 335 7.40 -14.39 28.29
N ARG A 336 6.09 -14.32 28.56
CA ARG A 336 5.12 -13.84 27.57
C ARG A 336 5.36 -12.36 27.28
N VAL A 337 5.61 -12.05 26.01
CA VAL A 337 5.76 -10.69 25.50
C VAL A 337 4.39 -10.10 25.13
N GLY A 338 3.60 -10.83 24.35
CA GLY A 338 2.32 -10.33 23.85
C GLY A 338 1.71 -11.16 22.74
N PRO A 339 0.51 -10.78 22.26
CA PRO A 339 -0.16 -11.45 21.16
C PRO A 339 0.59 -11.29 19.84
N VAL A 340 0.52 -12.29 18.97
CA VAL A 340 1.05 -12.27 17.60
C VAL A 340 -0.11 -12.12 16.64
N GLU A 341 -0.05 -11.11 15.76
CA GLU A 341 -1.09 -10.84 14.78
C GLU A 341 -1.17 -11.96 13.74
N ARG A 342 -2.37 -12.22 13.23
CA ARG A 342 -2.67 -13.28 12.25
C ARG A 342 -3.54 -12.75 11.12
N GLY A 343 -3.64 -13.54 10.05
CA GLY A 343 -4.51 -13.25 8.92
C GLY A 343 -3.87 -12.32 7.90
N MET A 344 -2.55 -12.15 7.96
CA MET A 344 -1.77 -11.41 6.99
C MET A 344 -1.67 -12.19 5.67
N ASN A 345 -1.49 -11.45 4.57
CA ASN A 345 -1.36 -11.98 3.23
C ASN A 345 -0.09 -12.82 3.08
N ARG A 346 -0.25 -14.04 2.56
CA ARG A 346 0.77 -14.99 2.11
C ARG A 346 0.30 -15.69 0.84
N LEU A 347 0.14 -14.86 -0.19
CA LEU A 347 -0.28 -15.32 -1.50
C LEU A 347 0.73 -16.28 -2.14
N ASP A 348 2.01 -16.15 -1.82
CA ASP A 348 3.07 -17.09 -2.19
C ASP A 348 2.76 -18.51 -1.67
N VAL A 349 2.37 -18.64 -0.40
CA VAL A 349 2.00 -19.92 0.22
C VAL A 349 0.72 -20.48 -0.41
N TYR A 350 -0.28 -19.62 -0.62
CA TYR A 350 -1.51 -19.99 -1.30
C TYR A 350 -1.25 -20.50 -2.72
N ARG A 351 -0.39 -19.85 -3.50
CA ARG A 351 -0.04 -20.30 -4.86
C ARG A 351 0.75 -21.62 -4.85
N ALA A 352 1.65 -21.78 -3.90
CA ALA A 352 2.55 -22.93 -3.83
C ALA A 352 1.86 -24.22 -3.34
N GLU A 353 0.83 -24.12 -2.50
CA GLU A 353 0.28 -25.28 -1.79
C GLU A 353 -1.22 -25.48 -2.01
N GLU A 354 -1.59 -26.49 -2.79
CA GLU A 354 -2.98 -26.72 -3.24
C GLU A 354 -3.98 -26.80 -2.08
N SER A 355 -3.62 -27.51 -1.00
CA SER A 355 -4.47 -27.68 0.20
C SER A 355 -4.77 -26.39 0.98
N ILE A 356 -4.03 -25.29 0.75
CA ILE A 356 -4.23 -24.00 1.42
C ILE A 356 -5.19 -23.17 0.57
N THR A 357 -6.41 -23.00 1.06
CA THR A 357 -7.53 -22.42 0.29
C THR A 357 -7.74 -20.92 0.49
N THR A 358 -6.92 -20.27 1.33
CA THR A 358 -6.91 -18.82 1.52
C THR A 358 -5.47 -18.30 1.67
N PRO A 359 -5.14 -17.11 1.15
CA PRO A 359 -3.84 -16.47 1.35
C PRO A 359 -3.67 -15.84 2.74
N ASN A 360 -4.71 -15.80 3.58
CA ASN A 360 -4.65 -15.16 4.91
C ASN A 360 -4.02 -16.06 5.97
N THR A 361 -2.86 -16.64 5.69
CA THR A 361 -2.15 -17.58 6.58
C THR A 361 -1.01 -16.93 7.34
N GLY A 362 -0.63 -15.70 7.01
CA GLY A 362 0.50 -15.01 7.63
C GLY A 362 0.27 -14.68 9.10
N TYR A 363 1.33 -14.79 9.91
CA TYR A 363 1.40 -14.25 11.26
C TYR A 363 2.70 -13.45 11.45
N ARG A 364 2.65 -12.42 12.29
CA ARG A 364 3.83 -11.58 12.57
C ARG A 364 3.67 -10.82 13.88
N ILE A 365 4.81 -10.62 14.53
CA ILE A 365 5.01 -9.58 15.53
C ILE A 365 6.35 -8.89 15.24
N ASP A 366 6.33 -7.56 15.25
CA ASP A 366 7.55 -6.75 15.18
C ASP A 366 8.06 -6.51 16.60
N TYR A 367 8.99 -7.36 17.05
CA TYR A 367 9.49 -7.34 18.42
C TYR A 367 10.52 -6.23 18.60
N ASP A 368 10.22 -5.27 19.49
CA ASP A 368 11.18 -4.24 19.92
C ASP A 368 12.24 -4.87 20.83
N TYR A 369 13.44 -5.06 20.29
CA TYR A 369 14.59 -5.58 21.04
C TYR A 369 15.49 -4.45 21.57
N SER A 370 15.20 -3.18 21.28
CA SER A 370 16.10 -2.04 21.55
C SER A 370 16.43 -1.85 23.04
N ALA A 371 15.56 -2.33 23.93
CA ALA A 371 15.75 -2.29 25.37
C ALA A 371 16.40 -3.57 25.95
N LEU A 372 16.63 -4.61 25.15
CA LEU A 372 17.28 -5.82 25.62
C LEU A 372 18.78 -5.62 25.86
N PRO A 373 19.32 -6.09 26.99
CA PRO A 373 20.76 -6.20 27.19
C PRO A 373 21.41 -7.12 26.15
N ALA A 374 22.73 -7.02 26.00
CA ALA A 374 23.47 -7.95 25.16
C ALA A 374 23.37 -9.39 25.70
N GLY A 375 23.07 -10.35 24.82
CA GLY A 375 22.83 -11.73 25.21
C GLY A 375 22.22 -12.58 24.08
N ARG A 376 22.20 -13.90 24.27
CA ARG A 376 21.46 -14.84 23.40
C ARG A 376 20.10 -15.14 24.02
N TYR A 377 19.06 -15.00 23.22
CA TYR A 377 17.65 -15.12 23.59
C TYR A 377 16.97 -16.18 22.74
N THR A 378 15.98 -16.87 23.32
CA THR A 378 15.10 -17.80 22.62
C THR A 378 13.71 -17.19 22.49
N ALA A 379 13.24 -17.00 21.26
CA ALA A 379 11.86 -16.63 20.96
C ALA A 379 11.03 -17.87 20.61
N GLN A 380 9.82 -17.95 21.16
CA GLN A 380 8.86 -19.02 20.89
C GLN A 380 7.50 -18.44 20.55
N VAL A 381 6.92 -18.88 19.43
CA VAL A 381 5.52 -18.59 19.09
C VAL A 381 4.66 -19.73 19.61
N ILE A 382 3.71 -19.42 20.48
CA ILE A 382 2.86 -20.39 21.17
C ILE A 382 1.39 -20.16 20.77
N ALA A 383 0.73 -21.21 20.32
CA ALA A 383 -0.69 -21.24 20.06
C ALA A 383 -1.48 -21.69 21.29
N GLN A 384 -2.59 -21.01 21.57
CA GLN A 384 -3.61 -21.44 22.53
C GLN A 384 -4.74 -22.17 21.78
N SER A 385 -5.14 -23.34 22.27
CA SER A 385 -6.26 -24.11 21.72
C SER A 385 -6.91 -24.95 22.82
N ARG A 386 -8.18 -24.67 23.14
CA ARG A 386 -9.00 -25.43 24.12
C ARG A 386 -8.31 -25.63 25.47
N GLY A 387 -7.67 -24.58 25.98
CA GLY A 387 -6.95 -24.60 27.26
C GLY A 387 -5.59 -25.30 27.25
N ALA A 388 -5.10 -25.76 26.08
CA ALA A 388 -3.77 -26.33 25.91
C ALA A 388 -2.86 -25.42 25.06
N GLN A 389 -1.55 -25.54 25.28
CA GLN A 389 -0.52 -24.74 24.60
C GLN A 389 0.25 -25.57 23.58
N TYR A 390 0.52 -24.97 22.42
CA TYR A 390 1.22 -25.64 21.33
C TYR A 390 2.33 -24.76 20.74
N LYS A 391 3.55 -25.26 20.69
CA LYS A 391 4.69 -24.58 20.06
C LYS A 391 4.51 -24.58 18.55
N VAL A 392 4.38 -23.38 17.97
CA VAL A 392 4.26 -23.11 16.54
C VAL A 392 5.64 -22.99 15.90
N GLY A 393 6.53 -22.26 16.56
CA GLY A 393 7.90 -22.03 16.11
C GLY A 393 8.81 -21.63 17.28
N GLU A 394 10.11 -21.82 17.08
CA GLU A 394 11.16 -21.47 18.04
C GLU A 394 12.40 -21.06 17.27
N VAL A 395 13.05 -20.00 17.74
CA VAL A 395 14.29 -19.49 17.15
C VAL A 395 15.13 -18.80 18.19
N GLU A 396 16.46 -18.92 18.08
CA GLU A 396 17.39 -18.14 18.88
C GLU A 396 17.87 -16.91 18.10
N PHE A 397 18.07 -15.80 18.81
CA PHE A 397 18.69 -14.59 18.28
C PHE A 397 19.66 -13.99 19.31
N ALA A 398 20.57 -13.14 18.85
CA ALA A 398 21.61 -12.53 19.67
C ALA A 398 21.49 -11.00 19.62
N VAL A 399 21.30 -10.37 20.77
CA VAL A 399 21.45 -8.91 20.89
C VAL A 399 22.90 -8.65 21.20
N VAL A 400 23.58 -7.90 20.33
CA VAL A 400 25.03 -7.68 20.43
C VAL A 400 25.30 -6.22 20.79
N ALA A 401 26.23 -6.01 21.72
CA ALA A 401 26.66 -4.67 22.13
C ALA A 401 27.44 -3.97 21.00
N ARG A 402 27.58 -2.64 21.13
CA ARG A 402 28.23 -1.79 20.11
C ARG A 402 29.71 -2.13 19.87
N ASP A 403 30.36 -2.78 20.82
CA ASP A 403 31.74 -3.24 20.75
C ASP A 403 31.89 -4.61 20.07
N GLN A 404 30.79 -5.21 19.61
CA GLN A 404 30.74 -6.54 19.00
C GLN A 404 31.30 -7.66 19.92
N GLY A 405 31.26 -7.43 21.23
CA GLY A 405 31.72 -8.40 22.21
C GLY A 405 30.93 -9.72 22.18
N PRO A 406 31.54 -10.83 22.62
CA PRO A 406 30.86 -12.11 22.67
C PRO A 406 29.66 -12.10 23.62
N VAL A 407 28.54 -12.67 23.18
CA VAL A 407 27.30 -12.74 23.95
C VAL A 407 27.14 -14.08 24.67
N LYS A 408 26.56 -14.05 25.88
CA LYS A 408 26.25 -15.24 26.67
C LYS A 408 24.76 -15.58 26.59
N PRO A 409 24.36 -16.85 26.76
CA PRO A 409 22.95 -17.20 26.94
C PRO A 409 22.33 -16.43 28.09
N VAL A 410 21.17 -15.83 27.84
CA VAL A 410 20.32 -15.29 28.89
C VAL A 410 19.50 -16.45 29.47
N ARG A 411 19.20 -16.39 30.77
CA ARG A 411 18.47 -17.45 31.47
C ARG A 411 17.13 -17.74 30.77
N PHE A 412 16.98 -18.97 30.30
CA PHE A 412 15.76 -19.50 29.71
C PHE A 412 14.95 -20.24 30.78
N THR A 413 13.64 -19.98 30.84
CA THR A 413 12.69 -20.75 31.66
C THR A 413 11.73 -21.47 30.73
N ALA A 414 11.71 -22.80 30.74
CA ALA A 414 10.78 -23.54 29.90
C ALA A 414 9.33 -23.21 30.24
N ILE A 415 8.52 -23.00 29.21
CA ILE A 415 7.06 -22.86 29.35
C ILE A 415 6.49 -24.24 29.71
N LYS A 416 5.67 -24.31 30.76
CA LYS A 416 5.09 -25.57 31.23
C LYS A 416 4.05 -26.08 30.25
N ASP A 417 3.96 -27.40 30.12
CA ASP A 417 2.89 -28.12 29.42
C ASP A 417 2.66 -27.73 27.95
N VAL A 418 3.71 -27.25 27.26
CA VAL A 418 3.66 -26.91 25.84
C VAL A 418 3.86 -28.16 24.97
N GLN A 419 2.88 -28.43 24.11
CA GLN A 419 2.90 -29.52 23.14
C GLN A 419 3.44 -29.06 21.78
N ASN A 420 3.73 -29.98 20.86
CA ASN A 420 4.07 -29.62 19.49
C ASN A 420 2.78 -29.34 18.67
N SER A 421 2.74 -28.25 17.88
CA SER A 421 1.60 -27.90 17.03
C SER A 421 1.19 -29.00 16.04
N LYS A 422 2.10 -29.90 15.66
CA LYS A 422 1.81 -31.10 14.85
C LYS A 422 0.78 -32.05 15.47
N LYS A 423 0.49 -31.92 16.76
CA LYS A 423 -0.58 -32.68 17.42
C LYS A 423 -1.99 -32.13 17.15
N LEU A 424 -2.11 -30.90 16.64
CA LEU A 424 -3.40 -30.34 16.23
C LEU A 424 -3.75 -30.84 14.81
N PRO A 425 -4.90 -31.55 14.63
CA PRO A 425 -5.25 -32.12 13.33
C PRO A 425 -5.38 -31.06 12.23
N GLY A 426 -4.64 -31.26 11.13
CA GLY A 426 -4.66 -30.39 9.95
C GLY A 426 -3.85 -29.11 10.07
N VAL A 427 -3.31 -28.78 11.25
CA VAL A 427 -2.48 -27.58 11.43
C VAL A 427 -1.14 -27.75 10.73
N ARG A 428 -0.79 -26.80 9.87
CA ARG A 428 0.52 -26.69 9.23
C ARG A 428 1.09 -25.31 9.50
N THR A 429 2.39 -25.22 9.77
CA THR A 429 3.01 -23.94 10.09
C THR A 429 4.48 -23.95 9.71
N TRP A 430 5.00 -22.75 9.46
CA TRP A 430 6.43 -22.50 9.30
C TRP A 430 6.78 -21.16 9.96
N LEU A 431 8.00 -21.06 10.49
CA LEU A 431 8.59 -19.81 11.00
C LEU A 431 9.62 -19.36 9.97
N ASP A 432 9.34 -18.25 9.26
CA ASP A 432 10.19 -17.74 8.19
C ASP A 432 11.35 -16.91 8.74
N MET A 433 11.07 -16.09 9.75
CA MET A 433 12.05 -15.14 10.31
C MET A 433 11.86 -14.95 11.82
N PRO A 434 12.93 -14.59 12.55
CA PRO A 434 14.30 -14.44 12.05
C PRO A 434 14.95 -15.78 11.65
N ARG A 435 16.07 -15.72 10.92
CA ARG A 435 16.94 -16.89 10.74
C ARG A 435 17.54 -17.31 12.09
N GLY A 436 17.88 -18.58 12.22
CA GLY A 436 18.53 -19.10 13.43
C GLY A 436 19.81 -18.36 13.77
N LEU A 437 19.94 -17.95 15.04
CA LEU A 437 21.05 -17.15 15.57
C LEU A 437 21.27 -15.82 14.85
N GLN A 438 20.20 -15.17 14.38
CA GLN A 438 20.27 -13.79 13.89
C GLN A 438 20.86 -12.88 14.97
N ASP A 439 21.99 -12.24 14.66
CA ASP A 439 22.58 -11.19 15.48
C ASP A 439 21.95 -9.83 15.12
N VAL A 440 21.68 -9.00 16.12
CA VAL A 440 21.07 -7.67 15.94
C VAL A 440 21.84 -6.62 16.74
N TYR A 441 22.00 -5.43 16.13
CA TYR A 441 22.81 -4.33 16.66
C TYR A 441 21.97 -3.04 16.65
N TYR A 442 21.43 -2.65 17.80
CA TYR A 442 20.53 -1.51 17.86
C TYR A 442 21.26 -0.18 17.65
N ASN A 443 20.96 0.51 16.54
CA ASN A 443 21.37 1.87 16.25
C ASN A 443 20.18 2.83 16.30
N PRO A 444 20.06 3.70 17.34
CA PRO A 444 18.97 4.66 17.41
C PRO A 444 18.95 5.66 16.23
N LEU A 445 20.09 5.85 15.55
CA LEU A 445 20.15 6.69 14.35
C LEU A 445 19.52 6.01 13.12
N ALA A 446 19.56 4.68 13.02
CA ALA A 446 18.88 3.92 11.97
C ALA A 446 17.35 4.04 12.11
N ARG A 447 16.83 3.96 13.35
CA ARG A 447 15.42 4.27 13.64
C ARG A 447 15.06 5.67 13.18
N ASP A 448 15.86 6.66 13.55
CA ASP A 448 15.62 8.06 13.20
C ASP A 448 15.71 8.30 11.69
N TRP A 449 16.59 7.59 10.99
CA TRP A 449 16.69 7.61 9.53
C TRP A 449 15.43 7.06 8.86
N ASN A 450 14.91 5.93 9.33
CA ASN A 450 13.65 5.36 8.82
C ASN A 450 12.45 6.30 9.06
N LEU A 451 12.36 6.92 10.25
CA LEU A 451 11.32 7.91 10.54
C LEU A 451 11.42 9.17 9.66
N TYR A 452 12.64 9.62 9.36
CA TYR A 452 12.84 10.74 8.43
C TYR A 452 12.40 10.38 7.01
N ARG A 453 12.77 9.19 6.52
CA ARG A 453 12.33 8.67 5.21
C ARG A 453 10.81 8.61 5.10
N GLU A 454 10.13 8.11 6.13
CA GLU A 454 8.65 8.14 6.21
C GLU A 454 8.09 9.57 6.13
N SER A 455 8.75 10.52 6.79
CA SER A 455 8.34 11.92 6.73
C SER A 455 8.54 12.57 5.35
N GLN A 456 9.49 12.09 4.55
CA GLN A 456 9.65 12.54 3.16
C GLN A 456 8.47 12.09 2.30
N VAL A 457 8.06 10.82 2.41
CA VAL A 457 6.88 10.29 1.70
C VAL A 457 5.62 11.07 2.09
N TYR A 458 5.40 11.26 3.39
CA TYR A 458 4.26 12.04 3.88
C TYR A 458 4.29 13.50 3.40
N GLY A 459 5.44 14.16 3.50
CA GLY A 459 5.60 15.56 3.10
C GLY A 459 5.36 15.76 1.61
N PHE A 460 5.83 14.84 0.77
CA PHE A 460 5.63 14.91 -0.67
C PHE A 460 4.16 14.75 -1.06
N LEU A 461 3.46 13.77 -0.49
CA LEU A 461 2.02 13.59 -0.71
C LEU A 461 1.20 14.80 -0.22
N ASN A 462 1.60 15.40 0.90
CA ASN A 462 0.96 16.62 1.40
C ASN A 462 1.07 17.79 0.41
N VAL A 463 2.20 17.95 -0.29
CA VAL A 463 2.33 18.98 -1.33
C VAL A 463 1.36 18.76 -2.50
N PHE A 464 1.17 17.52 -2.94
CA PHE A 464 0.18 17.19 -3.97
C PHE A 464 -1.24 17.51 -3.49
N TYR A 465 -1.57 17.14 -2.26
CA TYR A 465 -2.86 17.45 -1.64
C TYR A 465 -3.12 18.97 -1.59
N ASP A 466 -2.18 19.74 -1.05
CA ASP A 466 -2.30 21.20 -0.91
C ASP A 466 -2.40 21.90 -2.27
N ARG A 467 -1.71 21.39 -3.29
CA ARG A 467 -1.80 21.92 -4.66
C ARG A 467 -3.15 21.62 -5.30
N ALA A 468 -3.59 20.37 -5.26
CA ALA A 468 -4.90 19.96 -5.76
C ALA A 468 -6.04 20.79 -5.12
N LEU A 469 -5.98 20.98 -3.80
CA LEU A 469 -6.94 21.78 -3.05
C LEU A 469 -6.92 23.26 -3.48
N ARG A 470 -5.74 23.89 -3.54
CA ARG A 470 -5.60 25.28 -3.99
C ARG A 470 -6.02 25.50 -5.45
N ALA A 471 -5.81 24.52 -6.31
CA ALA A 471 -6.30 24.54 -7.68
C ALA A 471 -7.83 24.34 -7.77
N GLY A 472 -8.47 23.96 -6.66
CA GLY A 472 -9.91 23.96 -6.47
C GLY A 472 -10.57 22.61 -6.65
N LEU A 473 -9.82 21.51 -6.52
CA LEU A 473 -10.40 20.18 -6.38
C LEU A 473 -10.98 20.00 -4.96
N PRO A 474 -12.11 19.31 -4.83
CA PRO A 474 -12.80 19.13 -3.54
C PRO A 474 -12.01 18.19 -2.60
N ALA A 475 -11.74 18.65 -1.37
CA ALA A 475 -10.99 17.91 -0.36
C ALA A 475 -11.60 16.52 -0.07
N GLU A 476 -12.93 16.41 -0.06
CA GLU A 476 -13.64 15.16 0.19
C GLU A 476 -13.45 14.10 -0.90
N LYS A 477 -12.87 14.48 -2.05
CA LYS A 477 -12.54 13.56 -3.16
C LYS A 477 -11.04 13.37 -3.36
N LEU A 478 -10.18 13.91 -2.50
CA LEU A 478 -8.72 13.73 -2.61
C LEU A 478 -8.29 12.51 -1.80
N TYR A 479 -7.84 11.47 -2.50
CA TYR A 479 -7.40 10.21 -1.93
C TYR A 479 -5.88 10.03 -2.12
N SER A 480 -5.22 9.40 -1.17
CA SER A 480 -3.89 8.82 -1.39
C SER A 480 -3.96 7.62 -2.34
N HIS A 481 -2.81 7.10 -2.74
CA HIS A 481 -2.66 5.85 -3.48
C HIS A 481 -1.47 5.09 -2.90
N GLN A 482 -1.67 4.36 -1.79
CA GLN A 482 -0.53 3.85 -1.02
C GLN A 482 -0.55 2.32 -0.91
N ILE A 483 0.64 1.74 -1.08
CA ILE A 483 0.94 0.38 -0.64
C ILE A 483 0.76 0.24 0.87
N VAL A 484 0.38 -0.95 1.32
CA VAL A 484 0.26 -1.30 2.75
C VAL A 484 1.27 -2.41 3.07
N PRO A 485 2.57 -2.11 3.28
CA PRO A 485 3.59 -3.16 3.32
C PRO A 485 3.37 -4.20 4.43
N ARG A 486 2.82 -3.76 5.56
CA ARG A 486 2.55 -4.59 6.75
C ARG A 486 1.48 -5.66 6.54
N VAL A 487 0.66 -5.54 5.48
CA VAL A 487 -0.38 -6.55 5.21
C VAL A 487 0.22 -7.90 4.81
N ASN A 488 1.47 -7.93 4.35
CA ASN A 488 2.20 -9.16 4.05
C ASN A 488 3.21 -9.46 5.15
N SER A 489 3.01 -10.60 5.83
CA SER A 489 3.87 -11.00 6.97
C SER A 489 5.35 -11.14 6.62
N SER A 490 5.72 -11.43 5.37
CA SER A 490 7.11 -11.63 4.96
C SER A 490 7.80 -10.37 4.40
N TRP A 491 7.06 -9.28 4.15
CA TRP A 491 7.64 -8.08 3.58
C TRP A 491 8.44 -7.27 4.59
N ASN A 492 9.41 -6.50 4.12
CA ASN A 492 10.19 -5.57 4.93
C ASN A 492 9.62 -4.14 4.77
N PRO A 493 8.81 -3.64 5.74
CA PRO A 493 8.20 -2.32 5.62
C PRO A 493 9.22 -1.17 5.59
N GLN A 494 10.42 -1.36 6.15
CA GLN A 494 11.48 -0.35 6.17
C GLN A 494 12.01 -0.01 4.77
N LEU A 495 11.91 -0.95 3.81
CA LEU A 495 12.34 -0.70 2.44
C LEU A 495 11.49 0.40 1.79
N PHE A 496 10.19 0.41 2.07
CA PHE A 496 9.22 1.37 1.54
C PHE A 496 9.21 2.68 2.31
N ALA A 497 9.26 2.63 3.65
CA ALA A 497 9.10 3.80 4.52
C ALA A 497 7.80 4.58 4.21
N ALA A 498 6.66 3.89 4.17
CA ALA A 498 5.35 4.47 3.82
C ALA A 498 4.39 4.60 5.01
N ASP A 499 4.72 4.06 6.20
CA ASP A 499 3.76 3.88 7.29
C ASP A 499 3.11 5.18 7.79
N GLN A 500 3.83 6.30 7.78
CA GLN A 500 3.29 7.59 8.23
C GLN A 500 2.08 8.05 7.38
N THR A 501 2.02 7.73 6.08
CA THR A 501 0.87 8.11 5.23
C THR A 501 -0.39 7.29 5.53
N LEU A 502 -0.21 6.14 6.19
CA LEU A 502 -1.23 5.14 6.48
C LEU A 502 -1.83 5.27 7.88
N ASN A 503 -1.50 6.31 8.64
CA ASN A 503 -1.91 6.43 10.05
C ASN A 503 -3.38 6.85 10.27
N GLY A 504 -4.11 7.21 9.20
CA GLY A 504 -5.51 7.64 9.26
C GLY A 504 -5.75 9.08 9.73
N SER A 505 -4.69 9.84 10.04
CA SER A 505 -4.77 11.23 10.53
C SER A 505 -4.37 12.30 9.51
N ALA A 506 -3.97 11.87 8.31
CA ALA A 506 -3.61 12.76 7.21
C ALA A 506 -4.82 13.56 6.69
N PRO A 507 -4.60 14.73 6.04
CA PRO A 507 -5.69 15.57 5.56
C PRO A 507 -6.42 15.01 4.32
N TRP A 508 -5.84 14.00 3.65
CA TRP A 508 -6.45 13.27 2.55
C TRP A 508 -7.28 12.06 3.03
N LYS A 509 -8.20 11.63 2.17
CA LYS A 509 -8.87 10.33 2.32
C LYS A 509 -7.88 9.21 2.02
N GLN A 510 -8.02 8.08 2.70
CA GLN A 510 -7.10 6.97 2.54
C GLN A 510 -7.41 6.21 1.26
N GLY A 511 -6.42 6.04 0.40
CA GLY A 511 -6.44 5.06 -0.69
C GLY A 511 -5.36 4.01 -0.46
N LEU A 512 -5.78 2.74 -0.42
CA LEU A 512 -4.97 1.60 0.01
C LEU A 512 -4.92 0.58 -1.13
N ASN A 513 -3.73 0.24 -1.63
CA ASN A 513 -3.55 -0.80 -2.64
C ASN A 513 -3.70 -2.18 -1.99
N MET A 514 -4.49 -3.06 -2.60
CA MET A 514 -4.87 -4.36 -2.03
C MET A 514 -4.80 -5.48 -3.05
N TYR A 515 -3.92 -6.44 -2.76
CA TYR A 515 -3.68 -7.63 -3.56
C TYR A 515 -3.75 -8.91 -2.71
N GLY A 516 -4.22 -10.01 -3.30
CA GLY A 516 -4.25 -11.30 -2.62
C GLY A 516 -5.15 -11.27 -1.38
N GLY A 517 -4.63 -11.71 -0.25
CA GLY A 517 -5.34 -11.67 1.04
C GLY A 517 -5.60 -10.26 1.59
N ALA A 518 -4.92 -9.24 1.06
CA ALA A 518 -5.15 -7.86 1.47
C ALA A 518 -6.54 -7.34 1.05
N THR A 519 -7.19 -7.94 0.05
CA THR A 519 -8.53 -7.53 -0.39
C THR A 519 -9.65 -8.00 0.54
N ASP A 520 -9.39 -9.01 1.38
CA ASP A 520 -10.35 -9.45 2.39
C ASP A 520 -9.67 -10.28 3.47
N SER A 521 -9.34 -9.65 4.60
CA SER A 521 -8.81 -10.33 5.78
C SER A 521 -9.28 -9.68 7.08
N ALA A 522 -9.23 -10.45 8.17
CA ALA A 522 -9.50 -9.90 9.50
C ALA A 522 -8.49 -8.80 9.86
N TRP A 523 -7.22 -8.99 9.49
CA TRP A 523 -6.15 -8.02 9.71
C TRP A 523 -6.44 -6.67 9.04
N VAL A 524 -6.86 -6.67 7.76
CA VAL A 524 -7.16 -5.41 7.04
C VAL A 524 -8.38 -4.69 7.64
N ARG A 525 -9.42 -5.43 8.03
CA ARG A 525 -10.57 -4.83 8.73
C ARG A 525 -10.16 -4.18 10.04
N GLU A 526 -9.33 -4.87 10.83
CA GLU A 526 -8.82 -4.34 12.09
C GLU A 526 -7.90 -3.13 11.85
N PHE A 527 -7.01 -3.19 10.86
CA PHE A 527 -6.14 -2.08 10.45
C PHE A 527 -6.94 -0.82 10.14
N ILE A 528 -8.01 -0.94 9.34
CA ILE A 528 -8.92 0.15 8.97
C ILE A 528 -9.65 0.68 10.22
N ALA A 529 -10.19 -0.22 11.05
CA ALA A 529 -10.96 0.13 12.23
C ALA A 529 -10.12 0.83 13.31
N GLN A 530 -8.93 0.31 13.63
CA GLN A 530 -8.01 0.90 14.61
C GLN A 530 -7.59 2.32 14.22
N ARG A 531 -7.51 2.59 12.91
CA ARG A 531 -7.18 3.92 12.35
C ARG A 531 -8.40 4.82 12.14
N LYS A 532 -9.60 4.35 12.52
CA LYS A 532 -10.87 5.09 12.38
C LYS A 532 -11.16 5.53 10.94
N ILE A 533 -10.70 4.75 9.98
CA ILE A 533 -10.92 5.01 8.56
C ILE A 533 -12.35 4.58 8.22
N THR A 534 -13.20 5.53 7.82
CA THR A 534 -14.64 5.31 7.58
C THR A 534 -15.09 5.69 6.16
N ASP A 535 -14.21 6.34 5.39
CA ASP A 535 -14.40 6.72 3.99
C ASP A 535 -13.04 6.65 3.30
N TYR A 536 -12.85 5.62 2.48
CA TYR A 536 -11.58 5.28 1.84
C TYR A 536 -11.80 4.76 0.42
N GLY A 537 -10.73 4.70 -0.37
CA GLY A 537 -10.71 4.07 -1.68
C GLY A 537 -9.75 2.89 -1.69
N VAL A 538 -9.89 2.02 -2.69
CA VAL A 538 -8.90 1.00 -3.01
C VAL A 538 -8.43 1.21 -4.45
N PRO A 539 -7.39 2.05 -4.67
CA PRO A 539 -6.91 2.43 -6.02
C PRO A 539 -6.38 1.28 -6.86
N GLU A 540 -6.00 0.18 -6.21
CA GLU A 540 -5.67 -1.09 -6.85
C GLU A 540 -6.31 -2.21 -6.04
N PHE A 541 -7.20 -2.98 -6.68
CA PHE A 541 -7.91 -4.08 -6.05
C PHE A 541 -7.80 -5.34 -6.92
N ASN A 542 -7.13 -6.38 -6.43
CA ASN A 542 -7.12 -7.67 -7.13
C ASN A 542 -6.98 -8.84 -6.12
N PRO A 543 -8.05 -9.62 -5.87
CA PRO A 543 -8.01 -10.70 -4.88
C PRO A 543 -7.08 -11.88 -5.21
N GLN A 544 -6.73 -12.12 -6.47
CA GLN A 544 -5.81 -13.18 -6.93
C GLN A 544 -6.09 -14.57 -6.32
N GLN A 545 -7.37 -14.94 -6.22
CA GLN A 545 -7.83 -16.17 -5.56
C GLN A 545 -8.77 -16.97 -6.48
N TRP A 546 -8.62 -18.29 -6.51
CA TRP A 546 -9.34 -19.20 -7.42
C TRP A 546 -9.80 -20.51 -6.77
N LYS A 547 -9.29 -20.87 -5.60
CA LYS A 547 -9.55 -22.17 -4.96
C LYS A 547 -10.93 -22.28 -4.30
N LEU A 548 -11.57 -21.16 -3.97
CA LEU A 548 -12.89 -21.12 -3.36
C LEU A 548 -13.83 -20.20 -4.14
N ASN A 549 -15.01 -20.72 -4.44
CA ASN A 549 -16.10 -19.95 -5.06
C ASN A 549 -16.59 -18.83 -4.13
N GLY A 550 -17.04 -17.72 -4.70
CA GLY A 550 -17.60 -16.59 -3.95
C GLY A 550 -16.58 -15.66 -3.29
N THR A 551 -15.29 -15.99 -3.28
CA THR A 551 -14.23 -15.19 -2.65
C THR A 551 -14.19 -13.74 -3.15
N HIS A 552 -14.35 -13.52 -4.47
CA HIS A 552 -14.34 -12.19 -5.07
C HIS A 552 -15.57 -11.35 -4.64
N VAL A 553 -16.76 -11.96 -4.63
CA VAL A 553 -17.99 -11.32 -4.16
C VAL A 553 -17.86 -10.96 -2.67
N ALA A 554 -17.34 -11.89 -1.85
CA ALA A 554 -17.11 -11.64 -0.43
C ALA A 554 -16.13 -10.49 -0.18
N ALA A 555 -15.05 -10.40 -0.95
CA ALA A 555 -14.09 -9.30 -0.85
C ALA A 555 -14.74 -7.94 -1.19
N MET A 556 -15.48 -7.86 -2.30
CA MET A 556 -16.22 -6.63 -2.63
C MET A 556 -17.29 -6.29 -1.60
N GLN A 557 -18.00 -7.28 -1.05
CA GLN A 557 -18.97 -7.10 0.03
C GLN A 557 -18.30 -6.59 1.31
N SER A 558 -17.11 -7.08 1.64
CA SER A 558 -16.29 -6.65 2.78
C SER A 558 -15.99 -5.15 2.71
N HIS A 559 -15.55 -4.68 1.53
CA HIS A 559 -15.27 -3.25 1.30
C HIS A 559 -16.52 -2.39 1.20
N TYR A 560 -17.57 -2.90 0.55
CA TYR A 560 -18.87 -2.27 0.57
C TYR A 560 -19.29 -2.08 2.02
N ASN A 561 -19.33 -3.11 2.86
CA ASN A 561 -19.70 -2.98 4.27
C ASN A 561 -18.76 -2.06 5.06
N GLY A 562 -17.46 -2.08 4.75
CA GLY A 562 -16.43 -1.28 5.42
C GLY A 562 -16.47 0.22 5.14
N GLY A 563 -17.22 0.68 4.12
CA GLY A 563 -17.30 2.12 3.80
C GLY A 563 -16.37 2.57 2.68
N ALA A 564 -15.93 1.65 1.80
CA ALA A 564 -15.20 2.03 0.61
C ALA A 564 -16.07 2.91 -0.30
N ARG A 565 -15.52 4.04 -0.74
CA ARG A 565 -16.07 4.91 -1.78
C ARG A 565 -15.97 4.26 -3.14
N PHE A 566 -14.82 3.67 -3.41
CA PHE A 566 -14.53 2.98 -4.64
C PHE A 566 -13.52 1.86 -4.42
N ILE A 567 -13.57 0.87 -5.30
CA ILE A 567 -12.50 -0.09 -5.54
C ILE A 567 -12.12 -0.03 -7.01
N SER A 568 -10.84 -0.23 -7.33
CA SER A 568 -10.34 -0.17 -8.70
C SER A 568 -9.75 -1.51 -9.11
N PRO A 569 -10.56 -2.41 -9.71
CA PRO A 569 -10.07 -3.67 -10.26
C PRO A 569 -8.89 -3.47 -11.22
N TYR A 570 -7.76 -4.13 -10.96
CA TYR A 570 -6.55 -4.05 -11.79
C TYR A 570 -6.34 -5.37 -12.54
N TYR A 571 -6.58 -5.46 -13.86
CA TYR A 571 -7.05 -4.39 -14.77
C TYR A 571 -7.84 -4.96 -15.96
N PHE A 572 -8.52 -4.09 -16.72
CA PHE A 572 -9.17 -4.43 -17.99
C PHE A 572 -8.43 -3.76 -19.14
N SER A 573 -8.44 -4.38 -20.33
CA SER A 573 -7.93 -3.74 -21.54
C SER A 573 -8.99 -3.74 -22.64
N VAL A 574 -9.22 -2.57 -23.25
CA VAL A 574 -9.99 -2.46 -24.49
C VAL A 574 -9.11 -2.52 -25.75
N ILE A 575 -7.79 -2.73 -25.58
CA ILE A 575 -6.86 -2.97 -26.68
C ILE A 575 -7.11 -4.37 -27.25
N PRO A 576 -7.35 -4.52 -28.57
CA PRO A 576 -7.44 -5.82 -29.24
C PRO A 576 -6.13 -6.62 -29.17
N ASP A 577 -6.24 -7.95 -29.11
CA ASP A 577 -5.09 -8.86 -29.01
C ASP A 577 -4.07 -8.68 -30.16
N ARG A 578 -4.49 -8.22 -31.35
CA ARG A 578 -3.57 -7.93 -32.48
C ARG A 578 -2.53 -6.83 -32.17
N PHE A 579 -2.81 -5.97 -31.19
CA PHE A 579 -1.89 -4.93 -30.73
C PHE A 579 -1.18 -5.31 -29.43
N LYS A 580 -1.66 -6.32 -28.72
CA LYS A 580 -1.00 -6.85 -27.52
C LYS A 580 0.10 -7.80 -27.98
N GLY A 581 1.35 -7.45 -27.70
CA GLY A 581 2.47 -8.36 -27.98
C GLY A 581 2.20 -9.74 -27.36
N GLY A 582 2.47 -10.82 -28.10
CA GLY A 582 2.08 -12.18 -27.70
C GLY A 582 2.85 -12.80 -26.52
N ALA A 583 3.66 -12.03 -25.80
CA ALA A 583 4.44 -12.52 -24.67
C ALA A 583 3.66 -12.38 -23.36
N GLU A 584 3.56 -13.47 -22.60
CA GLU A 584 3.05 -13.43 -21.23
C GLU A 584 4.01 -12.68 -20.30
N HIS A 585 3.48 -11.79 -19.45
CA HIS A 585 4.22 -11.13 -18.38
C HIS A 585 3.33 -10.96 -17.14
N GLY A 586 3.93 -10.63 -15.98
CA GLY A 586 3.20 -10.60 -14.71
C GLY A 586 1.96 -9.71 -14.69
N VAL A 587 1.96 -8.62 -15.48
CA VAL A 587 0.80 -7.73 -15.62
C VAL A 587 -0.33 -8.39 -16.41
N ASN A 588 -0.10 -8.88 -17.63
CA ASN A 588 -1.19 -9.46 -18.44
C ASN A 588 -1.80 -10.74 -17.85
N ARG A 589 -1.08 -11.40 -16.92
CA ARG A 589 -1.61 -12.51 -16.13
C ARG A 589 -2.80 -12.12 -15.24
N MET A 590 -2.87 -10.85 -14.84
CA MET A 590 -3.93 -10.26 -14.01
C MET A 590 -5.04 -9.58 -14.83
N GLU A 591 -5.00 -9.67 -16.16
CA GLU A 591 -6.03 -9.04 -17.01
C GLU A 591 -7.39 -9.70 -16.75
N LEU A 592 -8.39 -8.89 -16.40
CA LEU A 592 -9.74 -9.33 -16.08
C LEU A 592 -10.54 -9.54 -17.36
N ARG A 593 -10.66 -10.80 -17.78
CA ARG A 593 -11.43 -11.24 -18.94
C ARG A 593 -12.17 -12.54 -18.60
N SER A 594 -13.28 -12.79 -19.27
CA SER A 594 -14.05 -14.02 -19.11
C SER A 594 -13.28 -15.29 -19.50
N ASP A 595 -12.22 -15.17 -20.29
CA ASP A 595 -11.40 -16.28 -20.81
C ASP A 595 -10.01 -16.37 -20.15
N ASN A 596 -9.71 -15.57 -19.12
CA ASN A 596 -8.44 -15.62 -18.40
C ASN A 596 -8.60 -16.30 -17.02
N PRO A 597 -8.33 -17.61 -16.88
CA PRO A 597 -8.46 -18.31 -15.59
C PRO A 597 -7.32 -18.02 -14.61
N LYS A 598 -6.27 -17.32 -15.05
CA LYS A 598 -5.05 -17.15 -14.25
C LYS A 598 -5.34 -16.27 -13.04
N ASP A 599 -4.92 -16.74 -11.87
CA ASP A 599 -5.19 -16.11 -10.58
C ASP A 599 -6.68 -15.84 -10.28
N GLY A 600 -7.61 -16.54 -10.96
CA GLY A 600 -9.04 -16.30 -10.80
C GLY A 600 -9.54 -15.01 -11.45
N SER A 601 -8.84 -14.51 -12.48
CA SER A 601 -9.22 -13.27 -13.18
C SER A 601 -10.61 -13.35 -13.84
N ASP A 602 -10.96 -14.50 -14.41
CA ASP A 602 -12.29 -14.82 -14.95
C ASP A 602 -13.37 -14.86 -13.86
N HIS A 603 -13.08 -15.48 -12.72
CA HIS A 603 -13.97 -15.50 -11.57
C HIS A 603 -14.19 -14.08 -11.03
N PHE A 604 -13.15 -13.24 -11.02
CA PHE A 604 -13.28 -11.85 -10.58
C PHE A 604 -14.09 -11.01 -11.59
N TYR A 605 -13.84 -11.19 -12.89
CA TYR A 605 -14.63 -10.58 -13.96
C TYR A 605 -16.13 -10.87 -13.78
N GLN A 606 -16.51 -12.14 -13.56
CA GLN A 606 -17.90 -12.53 -13.35
C GLN A 606 -18.47 -11.98 -12.04
N ALA A 607 -17.68 -11.99 -10.97
CA ALA A 607 -18.10 -11.45 -9.68
C ALA A 607 -18.43 -9.95 -9.76
N ILE A 608 -17.68 -9.16 -10.54
CA ILE A 608 -17.98 -7.73 -10.77
C ILE A 608 -19.38 -7.57 -11.38
N ILE A 609 -19.71 -8.36 -12.42
CA ILE A 609 -21.02 -8.33 -13.08
C ILE A 609 -22.13 -8.74 -12.11
N GLU A 610 -21.90 -9.77 -11.30
CA GLU A 610 -22.86 -10.22 -10.29
C GLU A 610 -23.11 -9.16 -9.23
N PHE A 611 -22.04 -8.60 -8.67
CA PHE A 611 -22.10 -7.67 -7.55
C PHE A 611 -22.67 -6.30 -7.94
N ALA A 612 -22.54 -5.91 -9.22
CA ALA A 612 -23.13 -4.69 -9.77
C ALA A 612 -24.66 -4.74 -9.93
N LYS A 613 -25.32 -5.89 -9.71
CA LYS A 613 -26.78 -6.01 -9.83
C LYS A 613 -27.58 -5.44 -8.64
N GLN A 614 -26.90 -4.84 -7.66
CA GLN A 614 -27.46 -4.43 -6.35
C GLN A 614 -28.29 -3.16 -6.34
#